data_AF-A0A1A3KHT2-F1
#
_entry.id   AF-A0A1A3KHT2-F1
#
_cell.length_a   1.000
_cell.length_b   1.000
_cell.length_c   1.000
_cell.angle_alpha   90.00
_cell.angle_beta   90.00
_cell.angle_gamma   90.00
#
_symmetry.space_group_name_H-M   'P 1'
#
loop_
_entity.id
_entity.type
_entity.pdbx_description
1 polymer ?
#
loop_
_entity_poly.entity_id
_entity_poly.type
_entity_poly.pdbx_seq_one_letter_code
_entity_poly.pdbx_strand_id
1 'polypeptide(L)' 'MDVKVLQLLTESQVRQLIPIGHSKYYELIGSGELRSVKIGRRRFVTETAVAEYIAKLDAESTGDTAA' A
#
# COMPACT_ATOMS: atom_id res chain seq x y z
N MET A 1 -6.89 2.12 -27.05
CA MET A 1 -5.74 2.24 -26.13
C MET A 1 -6.29 2.68 -24.79
N ASP A 2 -6.61 1.74 -23.91
CA ASP A 2 -7.06 2.05 -22.55
C ASP A 2 -5.88 2.58 -21.75
N VAL A 3 -5.84 3.88 -21.55
CA VAL A 3 -4.86 4.51 -20.66
C VAL A 3 -5.38 4.32 -19.23
N LYS A 4 -4.71 3.45 -18.46
CA LYS A 4 -5.01 3.30 -17.04
C LYS A 4 -4.61 4.57 -16.30
N VAL A 5 -5.59 5.27 -15.75
CA VAL A 5 -5.35 6.46 -14.93
C VAL A 5 -4.98 6.03 -13.52
N LEU A 6 -3.85 6.52 -13.00
CA LEU A 6 -3.44 6.26 -11.61
C LEU A 6 -4.37 6.99 -10.64
N GLN A 7 -4.86 6.26 -9.63
CA GLN A 7 -5.75 6.79 -8.61
C GLN A 7 -5.05 7.00 -7.27
N LEU A 8 -5.57 7.96 -6.51
CA LEU A 8 -5.28 8.13 -5.09
C LEU A 8 -6.32 7.40 -4.28
N LEU A 9 -5.86 6.49 -3.44
CA LEU A 9 -6.68 5.64 -2.60
C LEU A 9 -6.80 6.26 -1.21
N THR A 10 -8.01 6.27 -0.71
CA THR A 10 -8.31 6.55 0.70
C THR A 10 -7.90 5.38 1.58
N GLU A 11 -7.76 5.62 2.88
CA GLU A 11 -7.51 4.57 3.87
C GLU A 11 -8.45 3.37 3.72
N SER A 12 -9.76 3.61 3.54
CA SER A 12 -10.74 2.55 3.41
C SER A 12 -10.51 1.69 2.16
N GLN A 13 -10.19 2.31 1.02
CA GLN A 13 -9.88 1.59 -0.21
C GLN A 13 -8.60 0.77 -0.08
N VAL A 14 -7.55 1.34 0.51
CA VAL A 14 -6.29 0.61 0.74
C VAL A 14 -6.53 -0.61 1.61
N ARG A 15 -7.32 -0.47 2.68
CA ARG A 15 -7.64 -1.57 3.60
C ARG A 15 -8.58 -2.62 3.01
N GLN A 16 -9.27 -2.34 1.90
CA GLN A 16 -9.97 -3.36 1.12
C GLN A 16 -9.01 -4.18 0.25
N LEU A 17 -7.94 -3.55 -0.25
CA LEU A 17 -6.93 -4.20 -1.08
C LEU A 17 -5.90 -4.98 -0.25
N ILE A 18 -5.49 -4.42 0.89
CA ILE A 18 -4.58 -5.02 1.85
C ILE A 18 -5.38 -5.14 3.16
N PRO A 19 -6.00 -6.29 3.46
CA PRO A 19 -6.95 -6.44 4.57
C PRO A 19 -6.26 -6.40 5.94
N ILE A 20 -5.99 -5.19 6.42
CA ILE A 20 -5.33 -4.91 7.70
C ILE A 20 -6.19 -4.01 8.60
N GLY A 21 -5.87 -3.98 9.90
CA GLY A 21 -6.48 -3.05 10.86
C GLY A 21 -5.99 -1.60 10.70
N HIS A 22 -6.73 -0.65 11.29
CA HIS A 22 -6.35 0.77 11.31
C HIS A 22 -4.93 0.99 11.86
N SER A 23 -4.61 0.37 13.01
CA SER A 23 -3.31 0.54 13.65
C SER A 23 -2.16 0.13 12.73
N LYS A 24 -2.28 -1.03 12.07
CA LYS A 24 -1.25 -1.51 11.14
C LYS A 24 -1.15 -0.62 9.90
N TYR A 25 -2.26 -0.11 9.38
CA TYR A 25 -2.24 0.85 8.29
C TYR A 25 -1.41 2.10 8.65
N TYR A 26 -1.68 2.72 9.80
CA TYR A 26 -0.93 3.90 10.24
C TYR A 26 0.52 3.59 10.61
N GLU A 27 0.80 2.40 11.15
CA GLU A 27 2.16 1.91 11.38
C GLU A 27 2.95 1.83 10.07
N LEU A 28 2.40 1.21 9.02
CA LEU A 28 3.07 1.08 7.71
C LEU A 28 3.29 2.44 7.04
N ILE A 29 2.36 3.37 7.20
CA ILE A 29 2.54 4.76 6.75
C ILE A 29 3.66 5.44 7.55
N GLY A 30 3.72 5.20 8.87
CA GLY A 30 4.70 5.79 9.78
C GLY A 30 6.11 5.23 9.59
N SER A 31 6.24 3.92 9.32
CA SER A 31 7.52 3.27 9.01
C SER A 31 8.00 3.58 7.59
N GLY A 32 7.11 4.03 6.72
CA GLY A 32 7.41 4.29 5.31
C GLY A 32 7.34 3.05 4.42
N GLU A 33 7.01 1.88 4.98
CA GLU A 33 6.77 0.65 4.21
C GLU A 33 5.61 0.79 3.23
N LEU A 34 4.60 1.59 3.59
CA LEU A 34 3.54 1.97 2.68
C LEU A 34 3.63 3.47 2.37
N ARG A 35 3.99 3.78 1.13
CA ARG A 35 4.15 5.17 0.68
C ARG A 35 2.81 5.89 0.69
N SER A 36 2.77 7.09 1.27
CA SER A 36 1.62 7.98 1.22
C SER A 36 1.97 9.36 0.70
N VAL A 37 0.98 10.00 0.08
CA VAL A 37 1.02 11.38 -0.38
C VAL A 37 0.07 12.20 0.49
N LYS A 38 0.57 13.31 1.04
CA LYS A 38 -0.25 14.24 1.84
C LYS A 38 -0.87 15.28 0.93
N ILE A 39 -2.19 15.43 1.00
CA ILE A 39 -2.95 16.50 0.32
C ILE A 39 -3.76 17.24 1.38
N GLY A 40 -3.37 18.47 1.66
CA GLY A 40 -3.93 19.26 2.75
C GLY A 40 -3.81 18.54 4.11
N ARG A 41 -4.96 18.24 4.72
CA ARG A 41 -5.04 17.56 6.03
C ARG A 41 -5.10 16.03 5.94
N ARG A 42 -5.23 15.45 4.73
CA ARG A 42 -5.45 14.01 4.53
C ARG A 42 -4.23 13.37 3.87
N ARG A 43 -4.04 12.08 4.12
CA ARG A 43 -3.06 11.23 3.42
C ARG A 43 -3.80 10.27 2.50
N PHE A 44 -3.21 10.03 1.34
CA PHE A 44 -3.66 9.07 0.34
C PHE A 44 -2.52 8.13 -0.01
N VAL A 45 -2.84 6.95 -0.50
CA VAL A 45 -1.86 5.98 -1.01
C VAL A 45 -2.07 5.87 -2.51
N THR A 46 -1.01 5.83 -3.30
CA THR A 46 -1.13 5.63 -4.75
C THR A 46 -1.39 4.15 -5.04
N GLU A 47 -2.10 3.84 -6.13
CA GLU A 47 -2.22 2.45 -6.60
C GLU A 47 -0.86 1.76 -6.75
N THR A 48 0.14 2.48 -7.25
CA THR A 48 1.52 1.99 -7.39
C THR A 48 2.13 1.61 -6.04
N ALA A 49 1.90 2.38 -4.98
CA ALA A 49 2.40 2.06 -3.65
C ALA A 49 1.76 0.80 -3.07
N VAL A 50 0.47 0.57 -3.34
CA VAL A 50 -0.20 -0.69 -2.97
C VAL A 50 0.40 -1.86 -3.74
N ALA A 51 0.57 -1.72 -5.06
CA ALA A 51 1.13 -2.78 -5.91
C ALA A 51 2.56 -3.15 -5.49
N GLU A 52 3.42 -2.16 -5.23
CA GLU A 52 4.79 -2.39 -4.76
C GLU A 52 4.82 -3.06 -3.39
N TYR A 53 3.92 -2.67 -2.47
CA TYR A 53 3.85 -3.29 -1.15
C TYR A 53 3.43 -4.77 -1.24
N ILE A 54 2.45 -5.10 -2.07
CA ILE A 54 2.03 -6.50 -2.31
C ILE A 54 3.18 -7.30 -2.93
N ALA A 55 3.86 -6.75 -3.95
CA ALA A 55 5.00 -7.41 -4.59
C ALA A 55 6.15 -7.68 -3.59
N LYS A 56 6.37 -6.76 -2.65
CA LYS A 56 7.34 -6.96 -1.55
C LYS A 56 6.93 -8.13 -0.65
N LEU A 57 5.66 -8.20 -0.24
CA LEU A 57 5.14 -9.31 0.58
C LEU A 57 5.27 -10.66 -0.13
N ASP A 58 4.96 -10.72 -1.43
CA ASP A 58 5.10 -11.94 -2.24
C ASP A 58 6.57 -12.40 -2.31
N ALA A 59 7.49 -11.45 -2.47
CA ALA A 59 8.93 -11.73 -2.49
C ALA A 59 9.43 -12.24 -1.13
N GLU A 60 9.01 -11.63 -0.03
CA GLU A 60 9.33 -12.07 1.34
C GLU A 60 8.80 -13.47 1.63
N SER A 61 7.55 -13.77 1.24
CA SER A 61 6.95 -15.09 1.43
C SER A 61 7.63 -16.18 0.61
N THR A 62 8.15 -15.87 -0.58
CA THR A 62 8.84 -16.84 -1.45
C THR A 62 10.28 -17.07 -0.99
N GLY A 63 10.94 -16.04 -0.46
CA GLY A 63 12.33 -16.11 0.03
C GLY A 63 12.51 -16.95 1.30
N ASP A 64 11.45 -17.19 2.07
CA ASP A 64 11.50 -17.92 3.35
C ASP A 64 11.47 -19.46 3.18
N THR A 65 11.22 -19.97 1.96
CA THR A 65 11.16 -21.43 1.70
C THR A 65 12.50 -22.03 1.25
N ALA A 66 13.56 -21.23 1.10
CA ALA A 66 14.84 -21.67 0.52
C ALA A 66 16.07 -21.54 1.45
N ALA A 67 15.88 -21.44 2.77
CA ALA A 67 16.96 -21.40 3.76
C ALA A 67 16.99 -22.65 4.65
#